data_AF-A0A8H8C3U3-F1
#
_entry.id   AF-A0A8H8C3U3-F1
#
_cell.length_a   1.000
_cell.length_b   1.000
_cell.length_c   1.000
_cell.angle_alpha   90.00
_cell.angle_beta   90.00
_cell.angle_gamma   90.00
#
_symmetry.space_group_name_H-M   'P 1'
#
loop_
_entity.id
_entity.type
_entity.pdbx_description
1 polymer ?
#
loop_
_entity_poly.entity_id
_entity_poly.type
_entity_poly.pdbx_seq_one_letter_code
_entity_poly.pdbx_strand_id
1 'polypeptide(L)'
;MKTQPKDESAVLNYAKWVPIYEKEVSYQIISAFPGSYQKTNLVFEPAPVPEVCYQHTEVRNWNDKEVVETLYYAEMESLLKRELQDVDEVFFYDWRPRRNIPFKQEGIQEVDLEDNSQYLLPVGNAHIDQSAAGVLKRVHFHMGDRAAMLLGGRVRAVK
;
A
#
# COMPACT_ATOMS: atom_id res chain seq x y z
N MET A 1 32.26 6.12 -6.28
CA MET A 1 31.62 5.72 -7.55
C MET A 1 30.13 5.52 -7.25
N LYS A 2 29.23 6.38 -7.76
CA LYS A 2 27.78 6.24 -7.49
C LYS A 2 27.23 5.07 -8.30
N THR A 3 26.61 4.10 -7.64
CA THR A 3 25.95 2.95 -8.27
C THR A 3 24.86 3.46 -9.20
N GLN A 4 24.83 2.95 -10.45
CA GLN A 4 23.73 3.25 -11.37
C GLN A 4 22.42 2.66 -10.82
N PRO A 5 21.28 3.33 -11.04
CA PRO A 5 19.97 2.79 -10.69
C PRO A 5 19.79 1.43 -11.37
N LYS A 6 19.27 0.46 -10.62
CA LYS A 6 18.94 -0.89 -11.12
C LYS A 6 17.44 -1.03 -11.14
N ASP A 7 16.92 -1.60 -12.22
CA ASP A 7 15.51 -1.96 -12.31
C ASP A 7 15.22 -3.09 -11.31
N GLU A 8 14.14 -2.95 -10.55
CA GLU A 8 13.65 -3.96 -9.62
C GLU A 8 12.31 -4.50 -10.13
N SER A 9 12.17 -5.83 -10.18
CA SER A 9 10.91 -6.50 -10.51
C SER A 9 10.18 -6.90 -9.24
N ALA A 10 8.92 -6.48 -9.10
CA ALA A 10 8.03 -6.90 -8.03
C ALA A 10 6.78 -7.56 -8.60
N VAL A 11 6.27 -8.61 -7.93
CA VAL A 11 5.00 -9.24 -8.27
C VAL A 11 3.91 -8.56 -7.44
N LEU A 12 3.00 -7.85 -8.12
CA LEU A 12 1.81 -7.29 -7.48
C LEU A 12 0.79 -8.41 -7.24
N ASN A 13 0.32 -8.53 -6.00
CA ASN A 13 -0.78 -9.42 -5.64
C ASN A 13 -2.08 -8.62 -5.67
N TYR A 14 -3.08 -9.11 -6.39
CA TYR A 14 -4.38 -8.47 -6.50
C TYR A 14 -5.34 -9.10 -5.49
N ALA A 15 -6.03 -8.24 -4.74
CA ALA A 15 -7.13 -8.66 -3.90
C ALA A 15 -8.36 -8.95 -4.77
N LYS A 16 -8.84 -10.19 -4.73
CA LYS A 16 -9.97 -10.70 -5.48
C LYS A 16 -11.08 -11.09 -4.53
N TRP A 17 -12.28 -10.58 -4.79
CA TRP A 17 -13.48 -10.98 -4.07
C TRP A 17 -13.95 -12.33 -4.63
N VAL A 18 -14.05 -13.33 -3.77
CA VAL A 18 -14.63 -14.63 -4.11
C VAL A 18 -16.11 -14.66 -3.70
N PRO A 19 -16.99 -15.31 -4.48
CA PRO A 19 -18.43 -15.34 -4.23
C PRO A 19 -18.81 -16.33 -3.12
N ILE A 20 -18.10 -16.29 -2.00
CA ILE A 20 -18.38 -17.17 -0.84
C ILE A 20 -19.74 -16.80 -0.25
N TYR A 21 -20.01 -15.50 -0.05
CA TYR A 21 -21.28 -15.05 0.51
C TYR A 21 -22.47 -15.13 -0.46
N GLU A 22 -22.25 -15.44 -1.74
CA GLU A 22 -23.32 -15.78 -2.67
C GLU A 22 -23.83 -17.21 -2.45
N LYS A 23 -23.02 -18.06 -1.81
CA LYS A 23 -23.32 -19.48 -1.52
C LYS A 23 -23.50 -19.76 -0.02
N GLU A 24 -22.86 -18.97 0.84
CA GLU A 24 -22.79 -19.17 2.29
C GLU A 24 -23.31 -17.92 3.02
N VAL A 25 -24.44 -18.08 3.73
CA VAL A 25 -25.00 -17.01 4.58
C VAL A 25 -24.13 -16.81 5.82
N SER A 26 -23.93 -15.56 6.23
CA SER A 26 -22.98 -15.10 7.27
C SER A 26 -23.20 -15.68 8.69
N TYR A 27 -24.23 -16.50 8.90
CA TYR A 27 -24.61 -17.06 10.19
C TYR A 27 -24.91 -18.56 10.05
N GLN A 28 -23.89 -19.37 9.78
CA GLN A 28 -23.96 -20.81 9.99
C GLN A 28 -23.16 -21.19 11.24
N ILE A 29 -23.74 -22.05 12.06
CA ILE A 29 -23.04 -22.65 13.20
C ILE A 29 -21.89 -23.49 12.61
N ILE A 30 -20.64 -23.06 12.85
CA ILE A 30 -19.42 -23.62 12.25
C ILE A 30 -19.32 -25.15 12.43
N SER A 31 -19.93 -25.69 13.48
CA SER A 31 -19.95 -27.14 13.76
C SER A 31 -20.73 -27.99 12.76
N ALA A 32 -21.56 -27.38 11.90
CA ALA A 32 -22.40 -28.09 10.94
C ALA A 32 -21.95 -27.93 9.47
N PHE A 33 -20.80 -27.27 9.22
CA PHE A 33 -20.35 -27.00 7.86
C PHE A 33 -19.63 -28.20 7.23
N PRO A 34 -20.12 -28.77 6.11
CA PRO A 34 -19.57 -29.99 5.52
C PRO A 34 -18.30 -29.78 4.67
N GLY A 35 -17.60 -28.65 4.83
CA GLY A 35 -16.46 -28.27 3.98
C GLY A 35 -15.33 -27.53 4.72
N SER A 36 -14.37 -27.02 3.95
CA SER A 36 -13.30 -26.16 4.46
C SER A 36 -13.81 -24.72 4.64
N TYR A 37 -13.83 -24.24 5.87
CA TYR A 37 -14.28 -22.89 6.21
C TYR A 37 -13.26 -21.83 5.78
N GLN A 38 -13.72 -20.82 5.04
CA GLN A 38 -12.94 -19.65 4.64
C GLN A 38 -13.39 -18.42 5.44
N LYS A 39 -12.48 -17.82 6.20
CA LYS A 39 -12.79 -16.70 7.12
C LYS A 39 -13.09 -15.37 6.41
N THR A 40 -12.69 -15.24 5.15
CA THR A 40 -12.82 -14.02 4.35
C THR A 40 -13.14 -14.38 2.91
N ASN A 41 -13.91 -13.52 2.26
CA ASN A 41 -14.16 -13.55 0.82
C ASN A 41 -13.10 -12.77 0.02
N LEU A 42 -11.99 -12.40 0.64
CA LEU A 42 -10.86 -11.72 0.01
C LEU A 42 -9.69 -12.70 -0.13
N VAL A 43 -9.32 -13.05 -1.35
CA VAL A 43 -8.11 -13.83 -1.65
C VAL A 43 -7.10 -12.96 -2.39
N PHE A 44 -5.81 -13.22 -2.19
CA PHE A 44 -4.74 -12.56 -2.94
C PHE A 44 -4.21 -13.54 -3.99
N GLU A 45 -4.26 -13.15 -5.27
CA GLU A 45 -3.68 -13.90 -6.38
C GLU A 45 -2.57 -13.07 -7.03
N PRO A 46 -1.45 -13.68 -7.44
CA PRO A 46 -0.42 -12.97 -8.19
C PRO A 46 -0.96 -12.52 -9.55
N ALA A 47 -0.46 -11.39 -10.05
CA ALA A 47 -0.78 -10.91 -11.39
C ALA A 47 -0.58 -12.03 -12.44
N PRO A 48 -1.53 -12.28 -13.35
CA PRO A 48 -1.39 -13.31 -14.37
C PRO A 48 -0.28 -13.01 -15.38
N VAL A 49 0.08 -11.73 -15.55
CA VAL A 49 1.14 -11.26 -16.44
C VAL A 49 1.93 -10.16 -15.71
N PRO A 50 3.28 -10.12 -15.83
CA PRO A 50 4.06 -8.99 -15.37
C PRO A 50 3.68 -7.73 -16.16
N GLU A 51 3.21 -6.70 -15.48
CA GLU A 51 2.95 -5.39 -16.06
C GLU A 51 4.18 -4.49 -15.82
N VAL A 52 4.73 -3.91 -16.88
CA VAL A 52 5.86 -2.98 -16.78
C VAL A 52 5.31 -1.56 -16.85
N CYS A 53 5.39 -0.86 -15.73
CA CYS A 53 5.01 0.55 -15.64
C CYS A 53 6.28 1.41 -15.65
N TYR A 54 6.43 2.29 -16.64
CA TYR A 54 7.48 3.29 -16.65
C TYR A 54 6.98 4.57 -15.98
N GLN A 55 7.64 4.99 -14.90
CA GLN A 55 7.42 6.28 -14.27
C GLN A 55 8.66 7.15 -14.44
N HIS A 56 8.51 8.28 -15.14
CA HIS A 56 9.48 9.36 -15.06
C HIS A 56 9.12 10.26 -13.86
N THR A 57 10.11 10.62 -13.05
CA THR A 57 9.93 11.55 -11.94
C THR A 57 10.93 12.69 -12.03
N GLU A 58 10.46 13.91 -11.80
CA GLU A 58 11.33 15.09 -11.70
C GLU A 58 11.89 15.29 -10.28
N VAL A 59 11.47 14.48 -9.31
CA VAL A 59 11.94 14.58 -7.93
C VAL A 59 13.42 14.20 -7.85
N ARG A 60 14.24 15.17 -7.44
CA ARG A 60 15.69 14.97 -7.23
C ARG A 60 16.07 14.92 -5.75
N ASN A 61 15.29 15.57 -4.88
CA ASN A 61 15.54 15.63 -3.44
C ASN A 61 14.44 14.89 -2.67
N TRP A 62 14.71 13.66 -2.26
CA TRP A 62 13.78 12.79 -1.54
C TRP A 62 13.67 13.07 -0.05
N ASN A 63 14.52 13.96 0.48
CA ASN A 63 14.45 14.41 1.87
C ASN A 63 13.60 15.69 2.02
N ASP A 64 13.11 16.24 0.91
CA ASP A 64 12.23 17.39 0.91
C ASP A 64 10.77 16.91 0.92
N LYS A 65 10.13 17.06 2.08
CA LYS A 65 8.75 16.63 2.30
C LYS A 65 7.79 17.30 1.31
N GLU A 66 7.94 18.59 1.09
CA GLU A 66 7.04 19.38 0.26
C GLU A 66 7.15 18.93 -1.20
N VAL A 67 8.38 18.70 -1.68
CA VAL A 67 8.59 18.17 -3.04
C VAL A 67 7.95 16.80 -3.21
N VAL A 68 8.09 15.89 -2.24
CA VAL A 68 7.48 14.55 -2.35
C VAL A 68 5.95 14.66 -2.31
N GLU A 69 5.39 15.37 -1.36
CA GLU A 69 3.94 15.42 -1.15
C GLU A 69 3.19 16.22 -2.24
N THR A 70 3.86 17.15 -2.92
CA THR A 70 3.24 17.96 -3.99
C THR A 70 3.53 17.42 -5.39
N LEU A 71 4.78 17.06 -5.69
CA LEU A 71 5.18 16.63 -7.02
C LEU A 71 5.07 15.12 -7.18
N TYR A 72 5.71 14.34 -6.30
CA TYR A 72 5.73 12.88 -6.44
C TYR A 72 4.33 12.28 -6.32
N TYR A 73 3.54 12.76 -5.36
CA TYR A 73 2.17 12.29 -5.18
C TYR A 73 1.31 12.55 -6.42
N ALA A 74 1.45 13.72 -7.05
CA ALA A 74 0.71 14.03 -8.27
C ALA A 74 1.14 13.15 -9.46
N GLU A 75 2.45 12.91 -9.61
CA GLU A 75 3.00 11.98 -10.60
C GLU A 75 2.46 10.55 -10.39
N MET A 76 2.47 10.08 -9.13
CA MET A 76 2.02 8.74 -8.76
C MET A 76 0.50 8.58 -8.85
N GLU A 77 -0.29 9.59 -8.47
CA GLU A 77 -1.74 9.56 -8.65
C GLU A 77 -2.09 9.45 -10.14
N SER A 78 -1.40 10.22 -10.98
CA SER A 78 -1.60 10.19 -12.44
C SER A 78 -1.24 8.81 -13.02
N LEU A 79 -0.16 8.20 -12.54
CA LEU A 79 0.20 6.83 -12.90
C LEU A 79 -0.88 5.84 -12.47
N LEU A 80 -1.28 5.86 -11.20
CA LEU A 80 -2.25 4.90 -10.66
C LEU A 80 -3.61 5.02 -11.34
N LYS A 81 -4.10 6.22 -11.62
CA LYS A 81 -5.35 6.44 -12.36
C LYS A 81 -5.27 6.00 -13.83
N ARG A 82 -4.08 5.96 -14.42
CA ARG A 82 -3.86 5.48 -15.79
C ARG A 82 -3.84 3.96 -15.86
N GLU A 83 -3.13 3.31 -14.92
CA GLU A 83 -2.91 1.86 -14.94
C GLU A 83 -4.06 1.08 -14.27
N LEU A 84 -4.75 1.69 -13.30
CA LEU A 84 -5.86 1.05 -12.61
C LEU A 84 -7.21 1.53 -13.19
N GLN A 85 -8.07 0.57 -13.53
CA GLN A 85 -9.44 0.85 -13.91
C GLN A 85 -10.28 1.27 -12.70
N ASP A 86 -11.24 2.17 -12.93
CA ASP A 86 -12.27 2.59 -11.98
C ASP A 86 -11.74 3.19 -10.66
N VAL A 87 -10.77 4.11 -10.76
CA VAL A 87 -10.22 4.83 -9.59
C VAL A 87 -10.80 6.24 -9.49
N ASP A 88 -11.64 6.46 -8.47
CA ASP A 88 -12.18 7.78 -8.15
C ASP A 88 -11.14 8.65 -7.41
N GLU A 89 -10.46 8.08 -6.41
CA GLU A 89 -9.55 8.79 -5.52
C GLU A 89 -8.36 7.91 -5.13
N VAL A 90 -7.18 8.55 -4.99
CA VAL A 90 -5.96 7.94 -4.48
C VAL A 90 -5.55 8.70 -3.22
N PHE A 91 -5.15 7.97 -2.18
CA PHE A 91 -4.66 8.58 -0.94
C PHE A 91 -3.34 7.94 -0.51
N PHE A 92 -2.32 8.78 -0.41
CA PHE A 92 -1.01 8.41 0.09
C PHE A 92 -0.94 8.71 1.59
N TYR A 93 -0.77 7.67 2.40
CA TYR A 93 -0.82 7.80 3.86
C TYR A 93 0.51 7.53 4.56
N ASP A 94 1.46 6.91 3.88
CA ASP A 94 2.78 6.62 4.41
C ASP A 94 3.79 6.59 3.27
N TRP A 95 4.89 7.31 3.47
CA TRP A 95 6.05 7.29 2.60
C TRP A 95 7.28 7.51 3.47
N ARG A 96 8.36 6.80 3.16
CA ARG A 96 9.64 6.93 3.89
C ARG A 96 10.78 6.68 2.93
N PRO A 97 11.76 7.59 2.79
CA PRO A 97 13.00 7.26 2.13
C PRO A 97 13.73 6.17 2.93
N ARG A 98 14.49 5.32 2.25
CA ARG A 98 15.33 4.29 2.89
C ARG A 98 16.78 4.48 2.50
N ARG A 99 17.70 4.51 3.46
CA ARG A 99 19.15 4.65 3.20
C ARG A 99 19.93 3.67 4.06
N ASN A 100 20.92 3.01 3.46
CA ASN A 100 21.82 2.11 4.18
C ASN A 100 22.99 2.88 4.82
N ILE A 101 22.67 3.91 5.61
CA ILE A 101 23.63 4.73 6.35
C ILE A 101 23.13 4.80 7.80
N PRO A 102 23.93 4.40 8.80
CA PRO A 102 23.53 4.52 10.20
C PRO A 102 23.25 5.97 10.60
N PHE A 103 22.09 6.23 11.21
CA PHE A 103 21.67 7.55 11.73
C PHE A 103 22.74 8.31 12.50
N LYS A 104 23.49 7.58 13.34
CA LYS A 104 24.57 8.13 14.17
C LYS A 104 25.69 8.77 13.33
N GLN A 105 25.89 8.34 12.09
CA GLN A 105 26.90 8.91 11.19
C GLN A 105 26.46 10.24 10.57
N GLU A 106 25.15 10.53 10.55
CA GLU A 106 24.60 11.81 10.09
C GLU A 106 24.20 12.73 11.25
N GLY A 107 24.59 12.39 12.49
CA GLY A 107 24.32 13.22 13.68
C GLY A 107 22.88 13.14 14.19
N ILE A 108 22.07 12.22 13.67
CA ILE A 108 20.70 11.98 14.13
C ILE A 108 20.77 11.11 15.40
N GLN A 109 20.35 11.67 16.53
CA GLN A 109 20.35 10.96 17.83
C GLN A 109 19.09 10.12 18.03
N GLU A 110 17.94 10.64 17.58
CA GLU A 110 16.63 10.00 17.67
C GLU A 110 15.90 10.14 16.34
N VAL A 111 15.16 9.09 15.96
CA VAL A 111 14.37 9.07 14.73
C VAL A 111 12.96 9.49 15.07
N ASP A 112 12.46 10.52 14.41
CA ASP A 112 11.07 10.93 14.53
C ASP A 112 10.18 10.04 13.65
N LEU A 113 9.26 9.32 14.27
CA LEU A 113 8.30 8.47 13.57
C LEU A 113 7.08 9.23 13.07
N GLU A 114 6.96 10.53 13.31
CA GLU A 114 5.93 11.39 12.71
C GLU A 114 6.48 12.18 11.51
N ASP A 115 7.81 12.25 11.35
CA ASP A 115 8.47 12.88 10.21
C ASP A 115 8.83 11.85 9.12
N ASN A 116 8.02 11.83 8.08
CA ASN A 116 8.19 10.95 6.92
C ASN A 116 9.39 11.30 6.03
N SER A 117 9.95 12.51 6.15
CA SER A 117 11.12 12.91 5.38
C SER A 117 12.44 12.35 5.92
N GLN A 118 12.45 11.92 7.19
CA GLN A 118 13.59 11.20 7.77
C GLN A 118 13.66 9.80 7.19
N TYR A 119 14.80 9.51 6.56
CA TYR A 119 15.00 8.18 6.02
C TYR A 119 15.05 7.14 7.12
N LEU A 120 14.65 5.91 6.82
CA LEU A 120 14.84 4.79 7.72
C LEU A 120 15.91 3.84 7.19
N LEU A 121 16.54 3.08 8.08
CA LEU A 121 17.39 1.97 7.66
C LEU A 121 16.55 0.95 6.88
N PRO A 122 17.15 0.22 5.91
CA PRO A 122 16.50 -0.91 5.28
C PRO A 122 16.08 -1.91 6.34
N VAL A 123 14.83 -2.35 6.30
CA VAL A 123 14.32 -3.34 7.25
C VAL A 123 14.77 -4.72 6.78
N GLY A 124 15.48 -5.46 7.64
CA GLY A 124 15.99 -6.80 7.29
C GLY A 124 14.92 -7.88 7.17
N ASN A 125 13.73 -7.65 7.73
CA ASN A 125 12.58 -8.55 7.66
C ASN A 125 11.33 -7.75 7.26
N ALA A 126 10.76 -8.05 6.09
CA ALA A 126 9.50 -7.45 5.68
C ALA A 126 8.33 -8.23 6.32
N HIS A 127 7.63 -7.61 7.27
CA HIS A 127 6.32 -8.09 7.67
C HIS A 127 5.28 -7.68 6.61
N ILE A 128 4.46 -8.64 6.15
CA ILE A 128 3.32 -8.36 5.29
C ILE A 128 2.12 -8.10 6.20
N ASP A 129 1.98 -6.85 6.65
CA ASP A 129 0.99 -6.48 7.68
C ASP A 129 -0.36 -5.97 7.12
N GLN A 130 -0.62 -6.12 5.83
CA GLN A 130 -1.91 -5.71 5.27
C GLN A 130 -2.95 -6.83 5.35
N SER A 131 -3.72 -6.83 6.44
CA SER A 131 -4.99 -7.55 6.53
C SER A 131 -6.15 -6.66 6.06
N ALA A 132 -7.26 -7.27 5.61
CA ALA A 132 -8.48 -6.55 5.25
C ALA A 132 -8.96 -5.63 6.40
N ALA A 133 -8.93 -6.13 7.64
CA ALA A 133 -9.26 -5.33 8.82
C ALA A 133 -8.31 -4.15 9.03
N GLY A 134 -7.02 -4.31 8.70
CA GLY A 134 -6.05 -3.22 8.73
C GLY A 134 -6.36 -2.11 7.73
N VAL A 135 -6.77 -2.47 6.51
CA VAL A 135 -7.18 -1.50 5.47
C VAL A 135 -8.40 -0.70 5.94
N LEU A 136 -9.43 -1.36 6.47
CA LEU A 136 -10.62 -0.68 6.99
C LEU A 136 -10.28 0.31 8.11
N LYS A 137 -9.43 -0.11 9.06
CA LYS A 137 -8.97 0.78 10.15
C LYS A 137 -8.25 2.01 9.61
N ARG A 138 -7.41 1.86 8.57
CA ARG A 138 -6.72 2.98 7.93
C ARG A 138 -7.68 3.93 7.23
N VAL A 139 -8.69 3.41 6.54
CA VAL A 139 -9.72 4.27 5.91
C VAL A 139 -10.44 5.09 6.97
N HIS A 140 -10.87 4.48 8.08
CA HIS A 140 -11.49 5.24 9.18
C HIS A 140 -10.54 6.28 9.78
N PHE A 141 -9.27 5.93 9.99
CA PHE A 141 -8.30 6.82 10.60
C PHE A 141 -7.99 8.04 9.72
N HIS A 142 -7.76 7.85 8.42
CA HIS A 142 -7.34 8.92 7.53
C HIS A 142 -8.51 9.71 6.89
N MET A 143 -9.66 9.06 6.66
CA MET A 143 -10.77 9.68 5.93
C MET A 143 -11.83 10.31 6.84
N GLY A 144 -11.77 10.05 8.15
CA GLY A 144 -12.70 10.60 9.14
C GLY A 144 -14.16 10.41 8.73
N ASP A 145 -14.92 11.50 8.64
CA ASP A 145 -16.34 11.50 8.29
C ASP A 145 -16.63 10.92 6.90
N ARG A 146 -15.68 11.00 5.97
CA ARG A 146 -15.82 10.45 4.61
C ARG A 146 -15.68 8.93 4.58
N ALA A 147 -15.14 8.31 5.64
CA ALA A 147 -14.85 6.89 5.67
C ALA A 147 -16.10 6.04 5.40
N ALA A 148 -17.24 6.36 6.01
CA ALA A 148 -18.47 5.58 5.83
C ALA A 148 -18.94 5.56 4.38
N MET A 149 -18.82 6.69 3.67
CA MET A 149 -19.17 6.80 2.25
C MET A 149 -18.19 6.02 1.38
N LEU A 150 -16.88 6.20 1.58
CA LEU A 150 -15.84 5.53 0.80
C LEU A 150 -15.84 4.01 0.98
N LEU A 151 -16.15 3.53 2.20
CA LEU A 151 -16.30 2.10 2.50
C LEU A 151 -17.57 1.49 1.91
N GLY A 152 -18.51 2.30 1.45
CA GLY A 152 -19.64 1.84 0.62
C GLY A 152 -19.21 1.45 -0.79
N GLY A 153 -18.03 1.90 -1.23
CA GLY A 153 -17.42 1.56 -2.51
C GLY A 153 -16.31 0.50 -2.40
N ARG A 154 -15.57 0.33 -3.50
CA ARG A 154 -14.41 -0.59 -3.54
C ARG A 154 -13.16 0.13 -3.02
N VAL A 155 -12.59 -0.35 -1.93
CA VAL A 155 -11.27 0.10 -1.45
C VAL A 155 -10.19 -0.91 -1.85
N ARG A 156 -9.08 -0.42 -2.40
CA ARG A 156 -7.90 -1.20 -2.75
C ARG A 156 -6.68 -0.62 -2.06
N ALA A 157 -5.93 -1.45 -1.34
CA ALA A 157 -4.62 -1.07 -0.85
C ALA A 157 -3.56 -1.51 -1.88
N VAL A 158 -2.67 -0.59 -2.25
CA VAL A 158 -1.58 -0.80 -3.20
C VAL A 158 -0.27 -0.57 -2.44
N LYS A 159 0.70 -1.46 -2.62
CA LYS A 159 2.02 -1.43 -1.97
C LYS A 159 3.10 -1.53 -3.04
#